data_AF-A0A933T1G1-F1
#
_entry.id   AF-A0A933T1G1-F1
#
_cell.length_a   1.000
_cell.length_b   1.000
_cell.length_c   1.000
_cell.angle_alpha   90.00
_cell.angle_beta   90.00
_cell.angle_gamma   90.00
#
_symmetry.space_group_name_H-M   'P 1'
#
loop_
_entity.id
_entity.type
_entity.pdbx_description
1 polymer ?
#
loop_
_entity_poly.entity_id
_entity_poly.type
_entity_poly.pdbx_seq_one_letter_code
_entity_poly.pdbx_strand_id
1 'polypeptide(L)'
;MIFLFLIPACVTPPKITDDKKPLSAGKKASVEEQEQKVNELFGRILSLTEEAEDRQSILPQMEALYDEIINKYPDVPLVEETYWRLIVLLIDEFKPPKVDKAEKLYKDFLGRYPDSTLGFNIEQAFGQSYYANKMWDRLLRIFTPHVKKFIATGKLDRPYHLFMFSEAKFNLGDLIEAEKGYKIVIEFFPKTTEGETSQKRLEEIKKLKK
;
A
#
# COMPACT_ATOMS: atom_id res chain seq x y z
N MET A 1 -46.08 -36.05 49.30
CA MET A 1 -46.65 -35.07 48.35
C MET A 1 -46.09 -35.40 46.97
N ILE A 2 -46.91 -35.98 46.10
CA ILE A 2 -46.59 -36.33 44.72
C ILE A 2 -46.84 -35.07 43.89
N PHE A 3 -45.80 -34.51 43.26
CA PHE A 3 -45.96 -33.51 42.21
C PHE A 3 -45.63 -34.15 40.86
N LEU A 4 -46.70 -34.39 40.09
CA LEU A 4 -46.69 -34.61 38.65
C LEU A 4 -46.01 -33.40 37.98
N PHE A 5 -44.94 -33.62 37.23
CA PHE A 5 -44.45 -32.63 36.27
C PHE A 5 -44.60 -33.17 34.85
N LEU A 6 -45.37 -32.42 34.07
CA LEU A 6 -45.63 -32.62 32.66
C LEU A 6 -44.35 -32.51 31.83
N ILE A 7 -44.27 -33.36 30.80
CA ILE A 7 -43.29 -33.28 29.72
C ILE A 7 -43.65 -32.09 28.81
N PRO A 8 -42.73 -31.16 28.49
CA PRO A 8 -42.88 -30.33 27.31
C PRO A 8 -42.19 -30.99 26.12
N ALA A 9 -42.98 -31.24 25.08
CA ALA A 9 -42.54 -31.72 23.78
C ALA A 9 -41.48 -30.78 23.17
N CYS A 10 -40.41 -31.36 22.62
CA CYS A 10 -39.45 -30.64 21.79
C CYS A 10 -40.15 -30.10 20.53
N VAL A 11 -40.29 -28.79 20.45
CA VAL A 11 -40.62 -28.10 19.20
C VAL A 11 -39.33 -27.96 18.39
N THR A 12 -39.22 -28.71 17.30
CA THR A 12 -38.15 -28.52 16.31
C THR A 12 -38.41 -27.24 15.51
N PRO A 13 -37.43 -26.32 15.36
CA PRO A 13 -37.60 -25.14 14.52
C PRO A 13 -37.67 -25.53 13.02
N PRO A 14 -38.42 -24.78 12.21
CA PRO A 14 -38.64 -25.11 10.81
C PRO A 14 -37.34 -24.97 9.99
N LYS A 15 -37.10 -25.98 9.13
CA LYS A 15 -36.09 -25.90 8.07
C LYS A 15 -36.46 -24.77 7.12
N ILE A 16 -35.70 -23.68 7.17
CA ILE A 16 -35.66 -22.71 6.08
C ILE A 16 -34.93 -23.41 4.93
N THR A 17 -35.69 -23.90 3.97
CA THR A 17 -35.18 -24.31 2.65
C THR A 17 -34.87 -23.04 1.88
N ASP A 18 -33.64 -22.54 2.04
CA ASP A 18 -33.08 -21.54 1.15
C ASP A 18 -32.70 -22.26 -0.16
N ASP A 19 -33.69 -22.45 -1.03
CA ASP A 19 -33.49 -22.83 -2.43
C ASP A 19 -32.87 -21.64 -3.19
N LYS A 20 -31.64 -21.27 -2.81
CA LYS A 20 -30.73 -20.56 -3.68
C LYS A 20 -29.84 -21.59 -4.33
N LYS A 21 -30.32 -22.12 -5.46
CA LYS A 21 -29.46 -22.74 -6.49
C LYS A 21 -28.20 -21.87 -6.61
N PRO A 22 -26.99 -22.40 -6.40
CA PRO A 22 -25.79 -21.61 -6.61
C PRO A 22 -25.84 -21.11 -8.04
N LEU A 23 -25.77 -19.79 -8.23
CA LEU A 23 -25.34 -19.27 -9.53
C LEU A 23 -24.05 -20.02 -9.84
N SER A 24 -24.04 -20.74 -10.96
CA SER A 24 -22.92 -21.57 -11.34
C SER A 24 -21.65 -20.73 -11.23
N ALA A 25 -20.80 -21.08 -10.28
CA ALA A 25 -19.44 -20.58 -10.24
C ALA A 25 -18.82 -21.00 -11.57
N GLY A 26 -18.74 -20.06 -12.53
CA GLY A 26 -17.98 -20.26 -13.74
C GLY A 26 -16.60 -20.73 -13.30
N LYS A 27 -16.14 -21.85 -13.88
CA LYS A 27 -14.86 -22.45 -13.53
C LYS A 27 -13.80 -21.35 -13.62
N LYS A 28 -13.20 -20.98 -12.48
CA LYS A 28 -12.10 -20.01 -12.44
C LYS A 28 -11.03 -20.49 -13.41
N ALA A 29 -10.55 -19.62 -14.29
CA ALA A 29 -9.52 -19.95 -15.25
C ALA A 29 -8.31 -20.56 -14.52
N SER A 30 -7.67 -21.57 -15.10
CA SER A 30 -6.46 -22.17 -14.53
C SER A 30 -5.36 -21.11 -14.39
N VAL A 31 -4.38 -21.34 -13.52
CA VAL A 31 -3.25 -20.39 -13.37
C VAL A 31 -2.53 -20.20 -14.71
N GLU A 32 -2.37 -21.27 -15.50
CA GLU A 32 -1.78 -21.22 -16.84
C GLU A 32 -2.60 -20.37 -17.83
N GLU A 33 -3.93 -20.49 -17.80
CA GLU A 33 -4.82 -19.65 -18.62
C GLU A 33 -4.74 -18.16 -18.19
N GLN A 34 -4.65 -17.90 -16.88
CA GLN A 34 -4.45 -16.55 -16.36
C GLN A 34 -3.09 -15.98 -16.79
N GLU A 35 -2.02 -16.77 -16.71
CA GLU A 35 -0.67 -16.37 -17.14
C GLU A 35 -0.63 -15.99 -18.61
N GLN A 36 -1.25 -16.79 -19.49
CA GLN A 36 -1.37 -16.46 -20.91
C GLN A 36 -2.06 -15.12 -21.13
N LYS A 37 -3.18 -14.89 -20.43
CA LYS A 37 -3.93 -13.62 -20.53
C LYS A 37 -3.15 -12.44 -19.98
N VAL A 38 -2.42 -12.61 -18.88
CA VAL A 38 -1.55 -11.57 -18.31
C VAL A 38 -0.43 -11.22 -19.29
N ASN A 39 0.20 -12.21 -19.94
CA ASN A 39 1.23 -11.97 -20.94
C ASN A 39 0.69 -11.22 -22.18
N GLU A 40 -0.50 -11.57 -22.65
CA GLU A 40 -1.18 -10.82 -23.73
C GLU A 40 -1.39 -9.34 -23.35
N LEU A 41 -1.84 -9.07 -22.12
CA LEU A 41 -2.06 -7.71 -21.63
C LEU A 41 -0.76 -6.92 -21.47
N PHE A 42 0.30 -7.55 -20.97
CA PHE A 42 1.63 -6.93 -20.93
C PHE A 42 2.18 -6.64 -22.33
N GLY A 43 1.95 -7.53 -23.31
CA GLY A 43 2.27 -7.28 -24.71
C GLY A 43 1.57 -6.01 -25.23
N ARG A 44 0.29 -5.84 -24.92
CA ARG A 44 -0.47 -4.62 -25.28
C ARG A 44 0.07 -3.36 -24.60
N ILE A 45 0.45 -3.45 -23.32
CA ILE A 45 1.08 -2.32 -22.60
C ILE A 45 2.41 -1.93 -23.27
N LEU A 46 3.20 -2.91 -23.68
CA LEU A 46 4.46 -2.68 -24.38
C LEU A 46 4.21 -1.99 -25.73
N SER A 47 3.30 -2.51 -26.56
CA SER A 47 2.96 -1.89 -27.85
C SER A 47 2.46 -0.45 -27.68
N LEU A 48 1.58 -0.19 -26.71
CA LEU A 48 1.16 1.19 -26.40
C LEU A 48 2.34 2.10 -26.08
N THR A 49 3.34 1.58 -25.35
CA THR A 49 4.52 2.37 -24.96
C THR A 49 5.45 2.63 -26.14
N GLU A 50 5.59 1.68 -27.06
CA GLU A 50 6.46 1.79 -28.25
C GLU A 50 5.86 2.70 -29.33
N GLU A 51 4.54 2.68 -29.48
CA GLU A 51 3.82 3.43 -30.52
C GLU A 51 3.46 4.87 -30.11
N ALA A 52 3.49 5.17 -28.80
CA ALA A 52 3.08 6.47 -28.30
C ALA A 52 4.10 7.57 -28.62
N GLU A 53 3.68 8.57 -29.38
CA GLU A 53 4.42 9.83 -29.51
C GLU A 53 4.44 10.62 -28.20
N ASP A 54 3.31 10.59 -27.46
CA ASP A 54 3.16 11.22 -26.15
C ASP A 54 2.75 10.20 -25.09
N ARG A 55 3.59 10.07 -24.07
CA ARG A 55 3.37 9.16 -22.94
C ARG A 55 2.13 9.51 -22.12
N GLN A 56 1.75 10.79 -22.00
CA GLN A 56 0.56 11.18 -21.23
C GLN A 56 -0.72 10.66 -21.88
N SER A 57 -0.79 10.67 -23.21
CA SER A 57 -1.96 10.22 -23.97
C SER A 57 -2.34 8.75 -23.74
N ILE A 58 -1.38 7.89 -23.39
CA ILE A 58 -1.60 6.45 -23.21
C ILE A 58 -1.82 6.04 -21.75
N LEU A 59 -1.54 6.90 -20.76
CA LEU A 59 -1.63 6.51 -19.35
C LEU A 59 -3.01 5.95 -18.95
N PRO A 60 -4.17 6.48 -19.41
CA PRO A 60 -5.47 5.89 -19.11
C PRO A 60 -5.64 4.47 -19.65
N GLN A 61 -5.05 4.16 -20.80
CA GLN A 61 -5.11 2.82 -21.40
C GLN A 61 -4.21 1.86 -20.64
N MET A 62 -3.00 2.29 -20.27
CA MET A 62 -2.10 1.50 -19.41
C MET A 62 -2.73 1.19 -18.05
N GLU A 63 -3.33 2.21 -17.42
CA GLU A 63 -4.07 2.07 -16.15
C GLU A 63 -5.17 1.01 -16.27
N ALA A 64 -5.98 1.06 -17.33
CA ALA A 64 -7.05 0.09 -17.55
C ALA A 64 -6.52 -1.34 -17.74
N LEU A 65 -5.40 -1.52 -18.44
CA LEU A 65 -4.79 -2.85 -18.66
C LEU A 65 -4.20 -3.42 -17.36
N TYR A 66 -3.53 -2.59 -16.55
CA TYR A 66 -3.05 -3.00 -15.24
C TYR A 66 -4.19 -3.32 -14.27
N ASP A 67 -5.25 -2.50 -14.24
CA ASP A 67 -6.45 -2.78 -13.46
C ASP A 67 -7.09 -4.11 -13.89
N GLU A 68 -7.11 -4.41 -15.19
CA GLU A 68 -7.64 -5.67 -15.70
C GLU A 68 -6.83 -6.87 -15.19
N ILE A 69 -5.49 -6.79 -15.24
CA ILE A 69 -4.59 -7.83 -14.70
C ILE A 69 -4.90 -8.10 -13.22
N ILE A 70 -4.91 -7.05 -12.40
CA ILE A 70 -5.12 -7.15 -10.94
C ILE A 70 -6.48 -7.75 -10.59
N ASN A 71 -7.53 -7.37 -11.32
CA ASN A 71 -8.91 -7.73 -10.96
C ASN A 71 -9.37 -9.06 -11.54
N LYS A 72 -8.90 -9.43 -12.75
CA LYS A 72 -9.38 -10.63 -13.45
C LYS A 72 -8.45 -11.83 -13.32
N TYR A 73 -7.15 -11.60 -13.11
CA TYR A 73 -6.14 -12.65 -13.12
C TYR A 73 -5.28 -12.68 -11.84
N PRO A 74 -5.92 -12.70 -10.64
CA PRO A 74 -5.24 -12.44 -9.36
C PRO A 74 -4.29 -13.55 -8.90
N ASP A 75 -4.34 -14.75 -9.50
CA ASP A 75 -3.55 -15.90 -9.02
C ASP A 75 -2.16 -15.99 -9.66
N VAL A 76 -1.84 -15.09 -10.59
CA VAL A 76 -0.55 -15.07 -11.28
C VAL A 76 0.49 -14.38 -10.40
N PRO A 77 1.69 -14.96 -10.20
CA PRO A 77 2.75 -14.35 -9.37
C PRO A 77 3.11 -12.91 -9.79
N LEU A 78 2.98 -12.59 -11.08
CA LEU A 78 3.27 -11.28 -11.65
C LEU A 78 2.29 -10.17 -11.22
N VAL A 79 1.17 -10.52 -10.58
CA VAL A 79 0.18 -9.53 -10.11
C VAL A 79 0.78 -8.63 -9.03
N GLU A 80 1.65 -9.14 -8.15
CA GLU A 80 2.32 -8.31 -7.15
C GLU A 80 3.10 -7.16 -7.79
N GLU A 81 3.85 -7.46 -8.85
CA GLU A 81 4.60 -6.47 -9.61
C GLU A 81 3.67 -5.50 -10.34
N THR A 82 2.50 -5.98 -10.77
CA THR A 82 1.49 -5.16 -11.43
C THR A 82 0.92 -4.09 -10.51
N TYR A 83 0.69 -4.41 -9.23
CA TYR A 83 0.33 -3.39 -8.23
C TYR A 83 1.38 -2.30 -8.14
N TRP A 84 2.65 -2.68 -8.01
CA TRP A 84 3.74 -1.71 -7.91
C TRP A 84 3.81 -0.82 -9.15
N ARG A 85 3.78 -1.39 -10.36
CA ARG A 85 3.80 -0.66 -11.64
C ARG A 85 2.63 0.32 -11.75
N LEU A 86 1.41 -0.13 -11.41
CA LEU A 86 0.23 0.72 -11.47
C LEU A 86 0.29 1.85 -10.43
N ILE A 87 0.74 1.57 -9.21
CA ILE A 87 0.87 2.59 -8.17
C ILE A 87 1.86 3.68 -8.62
N VAL A 88 3.03 3.30 -9.14
CA VAL A 88 4.04 4.24 -9.65
C VAL A 88 3.47 5.07 -10.80
N LEU A 89 2.79 4.43 -11.77
CA LEU A 89 2.10 5.12 -12.87
C LEU A 89 1.15 6.20 -12.33
N LEU A 90 0.34 5.88 -11.33
CA LEU A 90 -0.66 6.78 -10.74
C LEU A 90 -0.06 7.97 -9.99
N ILE A 91 1.05 7.79 -9.27
CA ILE A 91 1.62 8.85 -8.43
C ILE A 91 2.68 9.70 -9.14
N ASP A 92 3.41 9.14 -10.09
CA ASP A 92 4.56 9.81 -10.71
C ASP A 92 4.31 10.23 -12.15
N GLU A 93 3.57 9.42 -12.92
CA GLU A 93 3.39 9.67 -14.34
C GLU A 93 2.16 10.52 -14.65
N PHE A 94 1.01 10.28 -14.01
CA PHE A 94 -0.17 11.12 -14.21
C PHE A 94 0.06 12.57 -13.77
N LYS A 95 -0.41 13.53 -14.60
CA LYS A 95 -0.43 14.96 -14.29
C LYS A 95 -1.86 15.50 -14.39
N PRO A 96 -2.54 15.81 -13.26
CA PRO A 96 -2.10 15.69 -11.87
C PRO A 96 -2.04 14.22 -11.37
N PRO A 97 -1.23 13.93 -10.34
CA PRO A 97 -1.15 12.58 -9.74
C PRO A 97 -2.50 12.07 -9.20
N LYS A 98 -2.78 10.78 -9.42
CA LYS A 98 -4.00 10.08 -8.97
C LYS A 98 -3.80 9.42 -7.60
N VAL A 99 -3.38 10.22 -6.61
CA VAL A 99 -2.92 9.73 -5.30
C VAL A 99 -3.97 8.89 -4.55
N ASP A 100 -5.24 9.30 -4.54
CA ASP A 100 -6.27 8.58 -3.79
C ASP A 100 -6.52 7.17 -4.33
N LYS A 101 -6.37 6.97 -5.65
CA LYS A 101 -6.48 5.64 -6.26
C LYS A 101 -5.26 4.79 -5.91
N ALA A 102 -4.06 5.38 -5.96
CA ALA A 102 -2.83 4.70 -5.57
C ALA A 102 -2.86 4.24 -4.10
N GLU A 103 -3.29 5.09 -3.16
CA GLU A 103 -3.42 4.72 -1.74
C GLU A 103 -4.40 3.54 -1.53
N LYS A 104 -5.50 3.51 -2.28
CA LYS A 104 -6.47 2.39 -2.23
C LYS A 104 -5.85 1.09 -2.75
N LEU A 105 -5.14 1.15 -3.88
CA LEU A 105 -4.43 -0.01 -4.43
C LEU A 105 -3.36 -0.52 -3.48
N TYR A 106 -2.63 0.37 -2.81
CA TYR A 106 -1.63 -0.03 -1.85
C TYR A 106 -2.23 -0.71 -0.62
N LYS A 107 -3.37 -0.22 -0.12
CA LYS A 107 -4.11 -0.89 0.95
C LYS A 107 -4.56 -2.30 0.55
N ASP A 108 -5.05 -2.47 -0.68
CA ASP A 108 -5.42 -3.79 -1.22
C ASP A 108 -4.18 -4.70 -1.37
N PHE A 109 -3.07 -4.16 -1.89
CA PHE A 109 -1.79 -4.86 -1.98
C PHE A 109 -1.32 -5.40 -0.61
N LEU A 110 -1.30 -4.56 0.43
CA LEU A 110 -0.92 -5.00 1.78
C LEU A 110 -1.87 -6.07 2.35
N GLY A 111 -3.14 -6.05 1.96
CA GLY A 111 -4.11 -7.06 2.38
C GLY A 111 -3.91 -8.42 1.69
N ARG A 112 -3.46 -8.42 0.44
CA ARG A 112 -3.23 -9.64 -0.36
C ARG A 112 -1.83 -10.20 -0.21
N TYR A 113 -0.83 -9.33 -0.07
CA TYR A 113 0.59 -9.66 -0.09
C TYR A 113 1.34 -9.05 1.12
N PRO A 114 0.93 -9.36 2.36
CA PRO A 114 1.47 -8.72 3.56
C PRO A 114 2.97 -8.96 3.77
N ASP A 115 3.50 -10.06 3.25
CA ASP A 115 4.91 -10.45 3.39
C ASP A 115 5.76 -10.11 2.14
N SER A 116 5.16 -9.45 1.14
CA SER A 116 5.86 -9.13 -0.11
C SER A 116 6.96 -8.10 0.10
N THR A 117 8.13 -8.39 -0.45
CA THR A 117 9.29 -7.47 -0.42
C THR A 117 9.03 -6.20 -1.23
N LEU A 118 8.08 -6.23 -2.17
CA LEU A 118 7.65 -5.05 -2.95
C LEU A 118 6.90 -4.01 -2.11
N GLY A 119 6.38 -4.38 -0.94
CA GLY A 119 5.71 -3.44 -0.04
C GLY A 119 6.59 -2.25 0.31
N PHE A 120 7.88 -2.50 0.58
CA PHE A 120 8.85 -1.43 0.84
C PHE A 120 9.13 -0.57 -0.40
N ASN A 121 9.24 -1.18 -1.59
CA ASN A 121 9.48 -0.43 -2.83
C ASN A 121 8.30 0.52 -3.13
N ILE A 122 7.07 0.08 -2.87
CA ILE A 122 5.88 0.91 -2.99
C ILE A 122 5.90 2.07 -1.98
N GLU A 123 6.25 1.80 -0.72
CA GLU A 123 6.38 2.85 0.31
C GLU A 123 7.44 3.88 -0.05
N GLN A 124 8.57 3.47 -0.61
CA GLN A 124 9.59 4.39 -1.10
C GLN A 124 9.07 5.28 -2.22
N ALA A 125 8.33 4.71 -3.18
CA ALA A 125 7.71 5.48 -4.27
C ALA A 125 6.72 6.52 -3.73
N PHE A 126 5.82 6.14 -2.81
CA PHE A 126 4.95 7.11 -2.13
C PHE A 126 5.74 8.15 -1.35
N GLY A 127 6.77 7.75 -0.62
CA GLY A 127 7.60 8.64 0.17
C GLY A 127 8.24 9.73 -0.70
N GLN A 128 8.86 9.33 -1.82
CA GLN A 128 9.45 10.25 -2.79
C GLN A 128 8.40 11.16 -3.42
N SER A 129 7.29 10.59 -3.89
CA SER A 129 6.23 11.34 -4.56
C SER A 129 5.57 12.36 -3.63
N TYR A 130 5.21 11.95 -2.41
CA TYR A 130 4.63 12.86 -1.41
C TYR A 130 5.60 13.95 -0.98
N TYR A 131 6.88 13.61 -0.80
CA TYR A 131 7.89 14.59 -0.45
C TYR A 131 8.07 15.64 -1.55
N ALA A 132 8.22 15.20 -2.81
CA ALA A 132 8.37 16.09 -3.96
C ALA A 132 7.17 17.03 -4.13
N ASN A 133 5.96 16.54 -3.86
CA ASN A 133 4.72 17.29 -3.97
C ASN A 133 4.27 17.97 -2.66
N LYS A 134 5.11 17.99 -1.62
CA LYS A 134 4.83 18.59 -0.30
C LYS A 134 3.53 18.08 0.35
N MET A 135 3.17 16.83 0.09
CA MET A 135 1.99 16.18 0.65
C MET A 135 2.26 15.63 2.05
N TRP A 136 2.64 16.52 2.98
CA TRP A 136 3.18 16.14 4.28
C TRP A 136 2.21 15.33 5.16
N ASP A 137 0.92 15.64 5.13
CA ASP A 137 -0.09 14.86 5.86
C ASP A 137 -0.22 13.42 5.33
N ARG A 138 -0.06 13.23 4.02
CA ARG A 138 -0.09 11.90 3.39
C ARG A 138 1.18 11.12 3.72
N LEU A 139 2.33 11.79 3.64
CA LEU A 139 3.62 11.25 4.06
C LEU A 139 3.62 10.80 5.52
N LEU A 140 3.07 11.64 6.41
CA LEU A 140 2.94 11.30 7.82
C LEU A 140 2.07 10.05 7.99
N ARG A 141 0.92 9.98 7.30
CA ARG A 141 -0.03 8.89 7.42
C ARG A 141 0.55 7.54 7.00
N ILE A 142 1.28 7.47 5.88
CA ILE A 142 1.83 6.19 5.38
C ILE A 142 2.96 5.65 6.28
N PHE A 143 3.78 6.51 6.88
CA PHE A 143 4.89 6.07 7.74
C PHE A 143 4.54 5.95 9.23
N THR A 144 3.40 6.51 9.68
CA THR A 144 2.95 6.41 11.08
C THR A 144 2.83 4.95 11.59
N PRO A 145 2.27 3.99 10.83
CA PRO A 145 2.19 2.59 11.29
C PRO A 145 3.56 1.98 11.63
N HIS A 146 4.60 2.31 10.88
CA HIS A 146 5.97 1.83 11.13
C HIS A 146 6.53 2.37 12.45
N VAL A 147 6.30 3.66 12.73
CA VAL A 147 6.72 4.27 13.99
C VAL A 147 5.94 3.69 15.17
N LYS A 148 4.63 3.45 15.03
CA LYS A 148 3.83 2.78 16.07
C LYS A 148 4.34 1.37 16.36
N LYS A 149 4.69 0.61 15.33
CA LYS A 149 5.28 -0.73 15.48
C LYS A 149 6.64 -0.65 16.18
N PHE A 150 7.48 0.31 15.82
CA PHE A 150 8.75 0.55 16.51
C PHE A 150 8.54 0.85 17.99
N ILE A 151 7.63 1.78 18.35
CA ILE A 151 7.33 2.10 19.76
C ILE A 151 6.85 0.86 20.52
N ALA A 152 5.99 0.04 19.90
CA ALA A 152 5.44 -1.16 20.53
C ALA A 152 6.46 -2.30 20.71
N THR A 153 7.46 -2.40 19.83
CA THR A 153 8.36 -3.56 19.75
C THR A 153 9.82 -3.24 20.09
N GLY A 154 10.20 -1.96 20.13
CA GLY A 154 11.58 -1.50 20.18
C GLY A 154 12.39 -1.76 18.90
N LYS A 155 11.78 -2.37 17.86
CA LYS A 155 12.48 -2.76 16.63
C LYS A 155 12.18 -1.80 15.48
N LEU A 156 13.20 -1.09 15.03
CA LEU A 156 13.13 -0.23 13.86
C LEU A 156 13.63 -1.01 12.64
N ASP A 157 12.71 -1.38 11.76
CA ASP A 157 13.03 -2.27 10.62
C ASP A 157 13.94 -1.59 9.59
N ARG A 158 13.71 -0.30 9.28
CA ARG A 158 14.49 0.48 8.30
C ARG A 158 14.60 1.95 8.71
N PRO A 159 15.77 2.60 8.53
CA PRO A 159 15.95 4.03 8.84
C PRO A 159 14.98 4.92 8.06
N TYR A 160 14.72 4.56 6.80
CA TYR A 160 13.84 5.30 5.89
C TYR A 160 12.45 5.59 6.50
N HIS A 161 11.84 4.65 7.22
CA HIS A 161 10.48 4.84 7.75
C HIS A 161 10.42 5.92 8.83
N LEU A 162 11.33 5.88 9.80
CA LEU A 162 11.38 6.89 10.84
C LEU A 162 11.90 8.22 10.30
N PHE A 163 12.82 8.19 9.35
CA PHE A 163 13.30 9.39 8.67
C PHE A 163 12.16 10.11 7.92
N MET A 164 11.40 9.43 7.07
CA MET A 164 10.30 10.05 6.32
C MET A 164 9.15 10.52 7.22
N PHE A 165 8.87 9.80 8.32
CA PHE A 165 7.97 10.30 9.37
C PHE A 165 8.48 11.62 9.97
N SER A 166 9.78 11.70 10.27
CA SER A 166 10.42 12.88 10.85
C SER A 166 10.43 14.06 9.87
N GLU A 167 10.69 13.81 8.59
CA GLU A 167 10.57 14.82 7.53
C GLU A 167 9.14 15.37 7.43
N ALA A 168 8.13 14.52 7.52
CA ALA A 168 6.73 14.98 7.54
C ALA A 168 6.45 15.86 8.76
N LYS A 169 6.87 15.44 9.96
CA LYS A 169 6.73 16.22 11.20
C LYS A 169 7.45 17.56 11.13
N PHE A 170 8.67 17.58 10.60
CA PHE A 170 9.48 18.79 10.42
C PHE A 170 8.73 19.80 9.53
N ASN A 171 8.25 19.35 8.38
CA ASN A 171 7.57 20.22 7.41
C ASN A 171 6.16 20.65 7.86
N LEU A 172 5.53 19.91 8.78
CA LEU A 172 4.28 20.29 9.44
C LEU A 172 4.49 21.21 10.66
N GLY A 173 5.75 21.55 10.99
CA GLY A 173 6.09 22.46 12.08
C GLY A 173 6.16 21.81 13.47
N ASP A 174 5.95 20.49 13.56
CA ASP A 174 6.12 19.72 14.81
C ASP A 174 7.62 19.40 15.00
N LEU A 175 8.40 20.44 15.27
CA LEU A 175 9.85 20.35 15.41
C LEU A 175 10.27 19.50 16.62
N ILE A 176 9.40 19.33 17.61
CA ILE A 176 9.67 18.50 18.80
C ILE A 176 9.68 17.02 18.39
N GLU A 177 8.65 16.55 17.70
CA GLU A 177 8.60 15.15 17.24
C GLU A 177 9.62 14.89 16.15
N ALA A 178 9.84 15.83 15.23
CA ALA A 178 10.89 15.72 14.22
C ALA A 178 12.27 15.54 14.87
N GLU A 179 12.62 16.36 15.86
CA GLU A 179 13.90 16.28 16.57
C GLU A 179 14.09 14.91 17.24
N LYS A 180 13.06 14.36 17.89
CA LYS A 180 13.12 13.02 18.49
C LYS A 180 13.40 11.95 17.44
N GLY A 181 12.66 11.98 16.33
CA GLY A 181 12.81 11.01 15.25
C GLY A 181 14.20 11.04 14.63
N TYR A 182 14.72 12.23 14.31
CA TYR A 182 16.08 12.37 13.77
C TYR A 182 17.16 11.87 14.74
N LYS A 183 17.03 12.14 16.04
CA LYS A 183 17.96 11.62 17.06
C LYS A 183 17.99 10.09 17.08
N ILE A 184 16.83 9.45 17.01
CA ILE A 184 16.73 7.98 16.97
C ILE A 184 17.33 7.44 15.66
N VAL A 185 17.08 8.08 14.52
CA VAL A 185 17.71 7.65 13.25
C VAL A 185 19.24 7.72 13.34
N ILE A 186 19.80 8.77 13.94
CA ILE A 186 21.26 8.89 14.14
C ILE A 186 21.78 7.84 15.12
N GLU A 187 21.06 7.56 16.20
CA GLU A 187 21.46 6.57 17.20
C GLU A 187 21.56 5.16 16.60
N PHE A 188 20.56 4.74 15.83
CA PHE A 188 20.50 3.40 15.26
C PHE A 188 21.24 3.26 13.92
N PHE A 189 21.31 4.33 13.12
CA PHE A 189 21.78 4.29 11.73
C PHE A 189 22.70 5.47 11.35
N PRO A 190 23.76 5.78 12.13
CA PRO A 190 24.53 7.02 11.99
C PRO A 190 25.26 7.16 10.64
N LYS A 191 25.58 6.04 9.97
CA LYS A 191 26.36 6.01 8.71
C LYS A 191 25.49 5.84 7.45
N THR A 192 24.18 5.98 7.60
CA THR A 192 23.25 5.93 6.45
C THR A 192 22.98 7.34 5.94
N THR A 193 22.51 7.46 4.69
CA THR A 193 22.08 8.74 4.12
C THR A 193 21.04 9.42 5.00
N GLU A 194 20.09 8.66 5.55
CA GLU A 194 19.08 9.14 6.49
C GLU A 194 19.71 9.65 7.79
N GLY A 195 20.72 8.96 8.34
CA GLY A 195 21.46 9.39 9.53
C GLY A 195 22.22 10.70 9.31
N GLU A 196 22.95 10.80 8.21
CA GLU A 196 23.68 12.03 7.85
C GLU A 196 22.73 13.20 7.60
N THR A 197 21.60 12.94 6.94
CA THR A 197 20.58 13.97 6.68
C THR A 197 19.88 14.39 7.97
N SER A 198 19.60 13.44 8.87
CA SER A 198 19.05 13.71 10.20
C SER A 198 19.96 14.64 11.00
N GLN A 199 21.29 14.45 10.94
CA GLN A 199 22.24 15.35 11.61
C GLN A 199 22.11 16.78 11.10
N LYS A 200 21.99 16.97 9.78
CA LYS A 200 21.79 18.29 9.15
C LYS A 200 20.47 18.92 9.60
N ARG A 201 19.39 18.14 9.65
CA ARG A 201 18.07 18.60 10.13
C ARG A 201 18.10 19.04 11.58
N LEU A 202 18.85 18.36 12.46
CA LEU A 202 19.00 18.79 13.85
C LEU A 202 19.68 20.17 13.97
N GLU A 203 20.69 20.45 13.14
CA GLU A 203 21.31 21.78 13.10
C GLU A 203 20.36 22.86 12.58
N GLU A 204 19.48 22.52 11.63
CA GLU A 204 18.42 23.40 11.14
C GLU A 204 17.40 23.72 12.26
N ILE A 205 16.91 22.71 12.97
CA ILE A 205 15.98 22.90 14.11
C ILE A 205 16.60 23.80 15.17
N LYS A 206 17.90 23.62 15.51
CA LYS A 206 18.59 24.48 16.47
C LYS A 206 18.60 25.95 16.06
N LYS A 207 18.73 26.24 14.77
CA LYS A 207 18.71 27.61 14.25
C LYS A 207 17.31 28.21 14.31
N LEU A 208 16.28 27.43 14.02
CA LEU A 208 14.87 27.88 14.06
C LEU A 208 14.38 28.18 15.48
N LYS A 209 15.02 27.62 16.52
CA LYS A 209 14.68 27.83 17.93
C LYS A 209 15.42 29.01 18.58
N LYS A 210 16.41 29.60 17.90
CA LYS A 210 17.15 30.78 18.37
C LYS A 210 16.45 32.06 17.92
#